data_AF-A0A1H7QZ95-F1
#
_entry.id   AF-A0A1H7QZ95-F1
#
_cell.length_a   1.000
_cell.length_b   1.000
_cell.length_c   1.000
_cell.angle_alpha   90.00
_cell.angle_beta   90.00
_cell.angle_gamma   90.00
#
_symmetry.space_group_name_H-M   'P 1'
#
loop_
_entity.id
_entity.type
_entity.pdbx_description
1 polymer ?
#
loop_
_entity_poly.entity_id
_entity_poly.type
_entity_poly.pdbx_seq_one_letter_code
_entity_poly.pdbx_strand_id
1 'polypeptide(L)' 'MELIIDIDNIKEAKKKKWLLSTLKLMGINFQTIEKRQTLEEYNLDLEEGDAEIERGEYITATDLKAEIKKW' A
#
# COMPACT_ATOMS: atom_id res chain seq x y z
N MET A 1 -20.85 -6.45 -14.26
CA MET A 1 -20.56 -5.07 -13.83
C MET A 1 -19.38 -5.14 -12.88
N GLU A 2 -18.31 -4.43 -13.18
CA GLU A 2 -17.11 -4.37 -12.34
C GLU A 2 -17.17 -3.08 -11.52
N LEU A 3 -16.97 -3.18 -10.21
CA LEU A 3 -17.20 -2.07 -9.29
C LEU A 3 -15.88 -1.33 -9.05
N ILE A 4 -15.83 -0.03 -9.36
CA ILE A 4 -14.62 0.80 -9.16
C ILE A 4 -14.77 1.54 -7.82
N ILE A 5 -13.80 1.37 -6.92
CA ILE A 5 -13.83 1.93 -5.56
C ILE A 5 -12.60 2.80 -5.33
N ASP A 6 -12.81 4.05 -4.92
CA ASP A 6 -11.78 4.87 -4.30
C ASP A 6 -11.67 4.47 -2.83
N ILE A 7 -10.76 3.54 -2.55
CA ILE A 7 -10.54 3.02 -1.20
C ILE A 7 -9.84 4.06 -0.31
N ASP A 8 -9.09 4.99 -0.89
CA ASP A 8 -8.27 5.95 -0.14
C ASP A 8 -9.09 7.13 0.37
N ASN A 9 -10.24 7.42 -0.26
CA ASN A 9 -11.22 8.35 0.27
C ASN A 9 -11.98 7.82 1.52
N ILE A 10 -11.83 6.54 1.87
CA ILE A 10 -12.43 5.94 3.07
C ILE A 10 -11.48 6.12 4.28
N LYS A 11 -11.61 7.26 4.97
CA LYS A 11 -10.74 7.65 6.10
C LYS A 11 -10.76 6.68 7.29
N GLU A 12 -11.87 5.98 7.52
CA GLU A 12 -12.02 5.08 8.66
C GLU A 12 -11.61 3.63 8.33
N ALA A 13 -10.54 3.15 8.99
CA ALA A 13 -10.02 1.80 8.80
C ALA A 13 -11.07 0.68 9.03
N LYS A 14 -11.98 0.87 10.00
CA LYS A 14 -13.06 -0.08 10.29
C LYS A 14 -14.07 -0.16 9.15
N LYS A 15 -14.43 0.97 8.54
CA LYS A 15 -15.34 1.05 7.39
C LYS A 15 -14.71 0.44 6.14
N LYS A 16 -13.42 0.75 5.89
CA LYS A 16 -12.62 0.15 4.80
C LYS A 16 -12.59 -1.37 4.92
N LYS A 17 -12.29 -1.90 6.11
CA LYS A 17 -12.28 -3.35 6.36
C LYS A 17 -13.66 -3.98 6.16
N TRP A 18 -14.72 -3.37 6.70
CA TRP A 18 -16.08 -3.88 6.57
C TRP A 18 -16.53 -3.95 5.11
N LEU A 19 -16.28 -2.92 4.31
CA LEU A 19 -16.63 -2.86 2.89
C LEU A 19 -15.94 -3.99 2.11
N LEU A 20 -14.62 -4.12 2.25
CA LEU A 20 -13.82 -5.15 1.59
C LEU A 20 -14.28 -6.57 1.97
N SER A 21 -14.57 -6.79 3.26
CA SER A 21 -15.08 -8.08 3.76
C SER A 21 -16.41 -8.44 3.13
N THR A 22 -17.30 -7.46 3.01
CA THR A 22 -18.66 -7.66 2.50
C THR A 22 -18.65 -7.91 0.99
N LEU A 23 -17.85 -7.16 0.22
CA LEU A 23 -17.68 -7.38 -1.22
C LEU A 23 -17.13 -8.77 -1.53
N LYS A 24 -16.14 -9.21 -0.74
CA LYS A 24 -15.59 -10.58 -0.83
C LYS A 24 -16.65 -11.64 -0.51
N LEU A 25 -17.45 -11.44 0.53
CA LEU A 25 -18.53 -12.36 0.90
C LEU A 25 -19.60 -12.47 -0.21
N MET A 26 -19.91 -11.34 -0.86
CA MET A 26 -20.88 -11.28 -1.96
C MET A 26 -20.32 -11.75 -3.31
N GLY A 27 -19.03 -12.11 -3.39
CA GLY A 27 -18.39 -12.52 -4.64
C GLY A 27 -18.32 -11.42 -5.70
N ILE A 28 -18.32 -10.15 -5.28
CA ILE A 28 -18.29 -9.01 -6.18
C ILE A 28 -16.84 -8.64 -6.46
N ASN A 29 -16.44 -8.77 -7.73
CA ASN A 29 -15.14 -8.26 -8.18
C ASN A 29 -15.17 -6.72 -8.20
N PHE A 30 -14.14 -6.12 -7.62
CA PHE A 30 -13.95 -4.69 -7.59
C PHE A 30 -12.52 -4.33 -7.99
N GLN A 31 -12.35 -3.17 -8.60
CA GLN A 31 -11.05 -2.54 -8.83
C GLN A 31 -10.90 -1.36 -7.90
N THR A 32 -9.70 -1.20 -7.36
CA THR A 32 -9.33 -0.01 -6.62
C THR A 32 -8.89 1.06 -7.60
N ILE A 33 -9.29 2.31 -7.37
CA ILE A 33 -8.67 3.44 -8.05
C ILE A 33 -7.26 3.54 -7.46
N GLU A 34 -6.29 2.90 -8.11
CA GLU A 34 -4.90 3.19 -7.81
C GLU A 34 -4.64 4.65 -8.20
N LYS A 35 -4.28 5.48 -7.21
CA LYS A 35 -3.85 6.84 -7.48
C LYS A 35 -2.57 6.73 -8.33
N ARG A 36 -2.66 7.06 -9.61
CA ARG A 36 -1.47 7.14 -10.48
C ARG A 36 -0.55 8.20 -9.89
N GLN A 37 0.70 7.81 -9.64
CA GLN A 37 1.73 8.78 -9.29
C GLN A 37 1.96 9.73 -10.45
N THR A 38 2.19 11.01 -10.16
CA THR A 38 2.73 11.92 -11.18
C THR A 38 4.21 11.62 -11.43
N LEU A 39 4.77 12.14 -12.53
CA LEU A 39 6.20 11.98 -12.80
C LEU A 39 7.06 12.63 -11.71
N GLU A 40 6.59 13.74 -11.15
CA GLU A 40 7.24 14.46 -10.06
C GLU A 40 7.20 13.65 -8.76
N GLU A 41 6.05 13.07 -8.40
CA GLU A 41 5.93 12.17 -7.24
C GLU A 41 6.86 10.96 -7.39
N TYR A 42 6.90 10.34 -8.57
CA TYR A 42 7.79 9.21 -8.85
C TYR A 42 9.27 9.57 -8.74
N ASN A 43 9.69 10.70 -9.30
CA ASN A 43 11.08 11.14 -9.22
C ASN A 43 11.49 11.50 -7.78
N LEU A 44 10.59 12.10 -7.00
CA LEU A 44 10.84 12.40 -5.59
C LEU A 44 11.05 11.11 -4.78
N ASP A 45 10.18 10.11 -4.98
CA ASP A 45 10.31 8.81 -4.31
C ASP A 45 11.66 8.13 -4.63
N LEU A 46 12.15 8.27 -5.87
CA LEU A 46 13.47 7.77 -6.27
C LEU A 46 14.61 8.51 -5.55
N GLU A 47 14.55 9.85 -5.49
CA GLU A 47 15.56 10.65 -4.79
C GLU A 47 15.59 10.36 -3.29
N GLU A 48 14.42 10.20 -2.66
CA GLU A 48 14.32 9.81 -1.25
C GLU A 48 14.90 8.42 -1.00
N GLY A 49 14.55 7.44 -1.85
CA GLY A 49 15.06 6.08 -1.75
C GLY A 49 16.58 5.99 -1.94
N ASP A 50 17.13 6.71 -2.92
CA ASP A 50 18.59 6.79 -3.12
C ASP A 50 19.27 7.40 -1.89
N ALA A 51 18.70 8.46 -1.33
CA ALA A 51 19.25 9.10 -0.13
C ALA A 51 19.17 8.21 1.12
N GLU A 52 18.10 7.41 1.29
CA GLU A 52 18.00 6.39 2.36
C GLU A 52 19.10 5.33 2.24
N ILE A 53 19.36 4.86 1.01
CA ILE A 53 20.43 3.89 0.73
C ILE A 53 21.80 4.48 1.06
N GLU A 54 22.06 5.73 0.65
CA GLU A 54 23.32 6.43 0.96
C GLU A 54 23.54 6.63 2.47
N ARG A 55 22.46 6.90 3.22
CA ARG A 55 22.51 7.00 4.69
C ARG A 55 22.64 5.64 5.39
N GLY A 56 22.49 4.54 4.66
CA GLY A 56 22.47 3.19 5.23
C GLY A 56 21.18 2.85 5.98
N GLU A 57 20.10 3.56 5.70
CA GLU A 57 18.78 3.40 6.33
C GLU A 57 17.97 2.28 5.68
N TYR A 58 18.60 1.15 5.41
CA TYR A 58 17.96 -0.04 4.85
C TYR A 58 18.11 -1.25 5.77
N ILE A 59 17.14 -2.15 5.72
CA ILE A 59 17.23 -3.45 6.38
C ILE A 59 17.56 -4.51 5.35
N THR A 60 18.45 -5.45 5.70
CA THR A 60 18.70 -6.58 4.82
C THR A 60 17.55 -7.59 4.89
N ALA A 61 17.46 -8.48 3.90
CA ALA A 61 16.53 -9.60 3.94
C ALA A 61 16.72 -10.49 5.19
N THR A 62 17.93 -10.53 5.75
CA THR A 62 18.24 -11.24 6.98
C THR A 62 17.68 -10.50 8.20
N ASP A 63 17.82 -9.18 8.25
CA ASP A 63 17.29 -8.34 9.33
C ASP A 63 15.76 -8.40 9.36
N LEU A 64 15.13 -8.28 8.19
CA LEU A 64 13.68 -8.44 8.05
C LEU A 64 13.18 -9.80 8.57
N LYS A 65 13.87 -10.89 8.21
CA LYS A 65 13.55 -12.24 8.72
C LYS A 65 13.74 -12.36 10.24
N ALA A 66 14.69 -11.64 10.82
CA ALA A 66 14.90 -11.60 12.25
C ALA A 66 13.80 -10.79 12.97
N GLU A 67 13.34 -9.69 12.38
CA GLU A 67 12.22 -8.89 12.92
C GLU A 67 10.88 -9.61 12.87
N ILE A 68 10.58 -10.29 11.76
CA ILE A 68 9.34 -11.08 11.62
C ILE A 68 9.25 -12.16 12.70
N LYS A 69 10.37 -12.77 13.11
CA LYS A 69 10.40 -13.77 14.18
C LYS A 69 10.13 -13.21 15.58
N LYS A 70 10.17 -11.88 15.76
CA LYS A 70 9.89 -11.22 17.05
C LYS A 70 8.39 -10.96 17.27
N TRP A 71 7.58 -11.07 16.21
CA TRP A 71 6.12 -10.89 16.22
C TRP A 71 5.41 -12.25 16.29
#